data_AF-A0A7J4EMD7-F1
#
_entry.id   AF-A0A7J4EMD7-F1
#
_cell.length_a   1.000
_cell.length_b   1.000
_cell.length_c   1.000
_cell.angle_alpha   90.00
_cell.angle_beta   90.00
_cell.angle_gamma   90.00
#
_symmetry.space_group_name_H-M   'P 1'
#
loop_
_entity.id
_entity.type
_entity.pdbx_description
1 polymer ?
#
loop_
_entity_poly.entity_id
_entity_poly.type
_entity_poly.pdbx_seq_one_letter_code
_entity_poly.pdbx_strand_id
1 'polypeptide(L)'
;MKHQNKWKMLGNRFGLDYLIVGVKIHKNELPSEWKGETISYCEAIKKVAEGTVDRIVLKEFECHSPDVVLGFVESRSVQLDDILEVGTKCVEIFAMKNDRDPDVLIFLVNAEQAMKIISTIGRGKPLNFKVSASLALCREATAIPILTHKPNISFLCGGARMYARFDKNVFALGIPKEISDIFFKIEIDLTPAEKYVLHILTDKGRMMSAKEISYDAGLPDRTVRNSLRSLHKKELIEKIIDIHDARTIMYRLKES
;
A
#
# COMPACT_ATOMS: atom_id res chain seq x y z
N MET A 1 4.74 4.08 -28.90
CA MET A 1 3.77 3.55 -27.91
C MET A 1 3.88 4.44 -26.67
N LYS A 2 2.84 5.22 -26.32
CA LYS A 2 2.88 6.15 -25.18
C LYS A 2 3.13 5.37 -23.89
N HIS A 3 4.18 5.69 -23.13
CA HIS A 3 4.41 5.13 -21.80
C HIS A 3 3.15 5.33 -20.97
N GLN A 4 2.43 4.25 -20.68
CA GLN A 4 1.34 4.27 -19.72
C GLN A 4 1.97 4.60 -18.36
N ASN A 5 1.49 5.66 -17.71
CA ASN A 5 1.96 6.05 -16.38
C ASN A 5 1.82 4.85 -15.41
N LYS A 6 2.94 4.38 -14.85
CA LYS A 6 3.02 3.22 -13.97
C LYS A 6 2.04 3.30 -12.79
N TRP A 7 1.77 4.48 -12.28
CA TRP A 7 0.82 4.70 -11.18
C TRP A 7 -0.62 4.48 -11.61
N LYS A 8 -0.97 4.81 -12.86
CA LYS A 8 -2.29 4.50 -13.43
C LYS A 8 -2.46 2.99 -13.62
N MET A 9 -1.41 2.30 -14.08
CA MET A 9 -1.43 0.83 -14.16
C MET A 9 -1.61 0.20 -12.78
N LEU A 10 -0.93 0.74 -11.76
CA LEU A 10 -1.06 0.28 -10.39
C LEU A 10 -2.48 0.49 -9.84
N GLY A 11 -3.07 1.66 -10.10
CA GLY A 11 -4.46 1.94 -9.75
C GLY A 11 -5.43 0.94 -10.36
N ASN A 12 -5.29 0.65 -11.66
CA ASN A 12 -6.10 -0.35 -12.35
C ASN A 12 -5.91 -1.76 -11.76
N ARG A 13 -4.67 -2.15 -11.44
CA ARG A 13 -4.35 -3.47 -10.88
C ARG A 13 -5.06 -3.72 -9.55
N PHE A 14 -5.11 -2.72 -8.69
CA PHE A 14 -5.81 -2.81 -7.41
C PHE A 14 -7.30 -2.46 -7.51
N GLY A 15 -7.74 -1.97 -8.67
CA GLY A 15 -9.11 -1.51 -8.90
C GLY A 15 -9.45 -0.32 -8.01
N LEU A 16 -8.53 0.65 -7.87
CA LEU A 16 -8.69 1.81 -7.00
C LEU A 16 -9.75 2.77 -7.53
N ASP A 17 -10.61 3.26 -6.64
CA ASP A 17 -11.60 4.29 -6.94
C ASP A 17 -10.98 5.70 -6.93
N TYR A 18 -9.86 5.86 -6.23
CA TYR A 18 -9.15 7.12 -6.05
C TYR A 18 -7.74 7.06 -6.62
N LEU A 19 -7.21 8.23 -7.00
CA LEU A 19 -5.80 8.40 -7.32
C LEU A 19 -4.93 8.16 -6.08
N ILE A 20 -3.76 7.56 -6.31
CA ILE A 20 -2.75 7.41 -5.27
C ILE A 20 -2.18 8.80 -4.96
N VAL A 21 -2.17 9.17 -3.68
CA VAL A 21 -1.70 10.47 -3.21
C VAL A 21 -0.28 10.34 -2.67
N GLY A 22 0.62 11.20 -3.11
CA GLY A 22 1.93 11.38 -2.51
C GLY A 22 1.91 12.53 -1.51
N VAL A 23 2.59 12.35 -0.38
CA VAL A 23 2.79 13.38 0.63
C VAL A 23 4.29 13.56 0.86
N LYS A 24 4.75 14.81 0.85
CA LYS A 24 6.14 15.21 1.10
C LYS A 24 6.17 16.25 2.23
N ILE A 25 6.97 15.99 3.25
CA ILE A 25 7.18 16.87 4.40
C ILE A 25 8.42 17.74 4.14
N HIS A 26 8.24 19.06 4.15
CA HIS A 26 9.31 20.01 3.89
C HIS A 26 9.78 20.66 5.19
N LYS A 27 10.99 20.32 5.66
CA LYS A 27 11.61 20.90 6.86
C LYS A 27 12.45 22.15 6.58
N ASN A 28 13.24 22.13 5.50
CA ASN A 28 14.28 23.14 5.29
C ASN A 28 13.89 24.19 4.23
N GLU A 29 13.19 23.79 3.18
CA GLU A 29 12.93 24.62 2.00
C GLU A 29 11.44 24.63 1.65
N LEU A 30 10.96 25.72 1.06
CA LEU A 30 9.63 25.76 0.48
C LEU A 30 9.72 25.34 -0.99
N PRO A 31 8.71 24.63 -1.52
CA PRO A 31 8.66 24.35 -2.95
C PRO A 31 8.67 25.64 -3.78
N SER A 32 9.36 25.60 -4.93
CA SER A 32 9.63 26.75 -5.81
C SER A 32 8.40 27.49 -6.30
N GLU A 33 7.29 26.77 -6.54
CA GLU A 33 5.99 27.34 -6.90
C GLU A 33 4.93 26.82 -5.93
N TRP A 34 4.32 27.72 -5.15
CA TRP A 34 3.21 27.37 -4.27
C TRP A 34 2.25 28.54 -4.07
N LYS A 35 0.97 28.23 -3.90
CA LYS A 35 -0.03 29.09 -3.27
C LYS A 35 -0.47 28.38 -2.00
N GLY A 36 -0.37 29.06 -0.87
CA GLY A 36 -0.84 28.53 0.40
C GLY A 36 -2.34 28.41 0.40
N GLU A 37 -2.83 27.23 0.79
CA GLU A 37 -4.24 27.02 1.08
C GLU A 37 -4.39 26.69 2.55
N THR A 38 -5.45 27.22 3.16
CA THR A 38 -5.85 26.88 4.53
C THR A 38 -7.09 26.01 4.44
N ILE A 39 -6.90 24.70 4.47
CA ILE A 39 -7.95 23.68 4.51
C ILE A 39 -7.52 22.56 5.45
N SER A 40 -8.47 21.72 5.87
CA SER A 40 -8.10 20.54 6.66
C SER A 40 -7.19 19.57 5.86
N TYR A 41 -6.23 18.94 6.53
CA TYR A 41 -5.33 17.94 5.93
C TYR A 41 -6.09 16.81 5.22
N CYS A 42 -7.20 16.37 5.82
CA CYS A 42 -8.04 15.32 5.30
C CYS A 42 -8.75 15.72 3.99
N GLU A 43 -9.23 16.97 3.93
CA GLU A 43 -9.88 17.50 2.73
C GLU A 43 -8.87 17.67 1.59
N ALA A 44 -7.65 18.12 1.90
CA ALA A 44 -6.60 18.24 0.92
C ALA A 44 -6.25 16.89 0.26
N ILE A 45 -6.07 15.84 1.09
CA ILE A 45 -5.87 14.47 0.59
C ILE A 45 -7.04 14.05 -0.30
N LYS A 46 -8.28 14.27 0.14
CA LYS A 46 -9.46 13.87 -0.63
C LYS A 46 -9.53 14.56 -1.99
N LYS A 47 -9.36 15.90 -2.04
CA LYS A 47 -9.41 16.67 -3.29
C LYS A 47 -8.36 16.19 -4.30
N VAL A 48 -7.15 15.87 -3.82
CA VAL A 48 -6.08 15.33 -4.65
C VAL A 48 -6.38 13.90 -5.11
N ALA A 49 -6.90 13.06 -4.20
CA ALA A 49 -7.26 11.68 -4.49
C ALA A 49 -8.42 11.56 -5.50
N GLU A 50 -9.40 12.47 -5.44
CA GLU A 50 -10.50 12.58 -6.41
C GLU A 50 -10.02 13.13 -7.76
N GLY A 51 -8.82 13.70 -7.82
CA GLY A 51 -8.26 14.32 -9.01
C GLY A 51 -8.86 15.69 -9.32
N THR A 52 -9.58 16.31 -8.37
CA THR A 52 -10.12 17.67 -8.48
C THR A 52 -9.00 18.70 -8.59
N VAL A 53 -7.87 18.45 -7.92
CA VAL A 53 -6.63 19.21 -8.03
C VAL A 53 -5.43 18.26 -8.09
N ASP A 54 -4.36 18.67 -8.77
CA ASP A 54 -3.16 17.82 -8.91
C ASP A 54 -2.20 17.94 -7.71
N ARG A 55 -2.25 19.07 -7.00
CA ARG A 55 -1.28 19.42 -5.95
C ARG A 55 -1.85 20.48 -5.01
N ILE A 56 -1.59 20.35 -3.72
CA ILE A 56 -1.87 21.34 -2.66
C ILE A 56 -0.64 21.45 -1.75
N VAL A 57 -0.32 22.66 -1.31
CA VAL A 57 0.73 22.91 -0.30
C VAL A 57 0.07 23.55 0.92
N LEU A 58 0.18 22.87 2.07
CA LEU A 58 -0.40 23.31 3.34
C LEU A 58 0.68 23.84 4.27
N LYS A 59 0.41 25.00 4.87
CA LYS A 59 1.20 25.60 5.96
C LYS A 59 0.42 25.74 7.26
N GLU A 60 -0.89 25.83 7.14
CA GLU A 60 -1.84 26.02 8.22
C GLU A 60 -3.01 25.09 7.96
N PHE A 61 -3.63 24.62 9.04
CA PHE A 61 -4.73 23.66 8.97
C PHE A 61 -5.92 24.17 9.77
N GLU A 62 -7.13 23.93 9.26
CA GLU A 62 -8.36 24.20 10.01
C GLU A 62 -8.53 23.25 11.22
N CYS A 63 -7.97 22.05 11.11
CA CYS A 63 -7.89 21.10 12.22
C CYS A 63 -6.48 21.17 12.77
N HIS A 64 -6.30 21.42 14.08
CA HIS A 64 -4.98 21.60 14.68
C HIS A 64 -4.21 20.30 14.98
N SER A 65 -4.85 19.13 14.80
CA SER A 65 -4.20 17.84 15.00
C SER A 65 -2.93 17.62 14.14
N PRO A 66 -2.90 17.99 12.84
CA PRO A 66 -1.70 17.89 12.00
C PRO A 66 -0.60 18.87 12.42
N ASP A 67 -0.90 20.01 13.05
CA ASP A 67 0.14 20.96 13.51
C ASP A 67 1.11 20.25 14.45
N VAL A 68 0.58 19.50 15.40
CA VAL A 68 1.38 18.72 16.35
C VAL A 68 1.96 17.49 15.65
N VAL A 69 1.11 16.63 15.07
CA VAL A 69 1.51 15.31 14.56
C VAL A 69 2.54 15.38 13.43
N LEU A 70 2.44 16.40 12.57
CA LEU A 70 3.35 16.56 11.43
C LEU A 70 4.55 17.46 11.77
N GLY A 71 4.73 17.87 13.03
CA GLY A 71 5.93 18.56 13.50
C GLY A 71 6.01 20.05 13.13
N PHE A 72 4.87 20.73 12.98
CA PHE A 72 4.84 22.20 12.83
C PHE A 72 5.06 22.89 14.18
N VAL A 73 4.49 22.34 15.25
CA VAL A 73 4.58 22.89 16.60
C VAL A 73 4.93 21.82 17.62
N GLU A 74 5.67 22.21 18.66
CA GLU A 74 5.88 21.37 19.83
C GLU A 74 4.60 21.34 20.68
N SER A 75 4.23 20.17 21.21
CA SER A 75 3.19 20.08 22.23
C SER A 75 3.72 19.32 23.44
N ARG A 76 3.82 20.02 24.58
CA ARG A 76 4.22 19.42 25.87
C ARG A 76 3.11 18.62 26.54
N SER A 77 1.88 18.73 26.05
CA SER A 77 0.68 18.16 26.68
C SER A 77 0.24 16.83 26.06
N VAL A 78 0.82 16.45 24.92
CA VAL A 78 0.40 15.27 24.15
C VAL A 78 1.53 14.24 24.17
N GLN A 79 1.42 13.25 25.06
CA GLN A 79 2.29 12.06 25.05
C GLN A 79 1.85 11.10 23.95
N LEU A 80 2.24 11.38 22.71
CA LEU A 80 2.11 10.43 21.60
C LEU A 80 3.50 10.08 21.10
N ASP A 81 3.81 8.78 21.06
CA ASP A 81 5.13 8.29 20.64
C ASP A 81 5.34 8.35 19.12
N ASP A 82 4.28 8.61 18.34
CA ASP A 82 4.32 8.61 16.87
C ASP A 82 4.01 10.00 16.28
N ILE A 83 4.83 10.99 16.62
CA ILE A 83 4.78 12.38 16.10
C ILE A 83 6.09 12.69 15.38
N LEU A 84 6.04 13.41 14.25
CA LEU A 84 7.25 13.89 13.58
C LEU A 84 7.99 14.92 14.45
N GLU A 85 9.32 14.90 14.39
CA GLU A 85 10.14 15.93 15.01
C GLU A 85 9.77 17.32 14.52
N VAL A 86 9.82 18.30 15.43
CA VAL A 86 9.52 19.70 15.14
C VAL A 86 10.50 20.24 14.08
N GLY A 87 9.96 21.01 13.14
CA GLY A 87 10.72 21.64 12.07
C GLY A 87 10.03 21.63 10.71
N THR A 88 8.82 21.08 10.62
CA THR A 88 8.04 21.10 9.38
C THR A 88 7.57 22.53 9.07
N LYS A 89 7.92 23.01 7.87
CA LYS A 89 7.51 24.32 7.36
C LYS A 89 6.25 24.25 6.50
N CYS A 90 6.10 23.18 5.73
CA CYS A 90 4.90 22.91 4.95
C CYS A 90 4.79 21.43 4.59
N VAL A 91 3.59 21.03 4.19
CA VAL A 91 3.30 19.68 3.68
C VAL A 91 2.77 19.81 2.27
N GLU A 92 3.41 19.13 1.34
CA GLU A 92 3.00 19.06 -0.04
C GLU A 92 2.24 17.75 -0.29
N ILE A 93 1.06 17.86 -0.88
CA ILE A 93 0.16 16.75 -1.19
C ILE A 93 -0.10 16.78 -2.70
N PHE A 94 0.13 15.67 -3.40
CA PHE A 94 0.01 15.63 -4.87
C PHE A 94 -0.46 14.28 -5.38
N ALA A 95 -1.09 14.29 -6.55
CA ALA A 95 -1.49 13.06 -7.21
C ALA A 95 -0.24 12.39 -7.80
N MET A 96 -0.09 11.08 -7.58
CA MET A 96 0.99 10.28 -8.17
C MET A 96 0.71 10.05 -9.66
N LYS A 97 0.88 11.10 -10.47
CA LYS A 97 0.77 11.05 -11.93
C LYS A 97 2.14 11.02 -12.61
N ASN A 98 3.18 11.49 -11.92
CA ASN A 98 4.55 11.57 -12.40
C ASN A 98 5.49 10.98 -11.34
N ASP A 99 6.78 10.85 -11.68
CA ASP A 99 7.81 10.35 -10.78
C ASP A 99 8.31 11.44 -9.82
N ARG A 100 7.37 11.98 -9.04
CA ARG A 100 7.66 12.79 -7.85
C ARG A 100 8.16 11.87 -6.71
N ASP A 101 8.84 12.48 -5.75
CA ASP A 101 9.46 11.80 -4.61
C ASP A 101 8.71 12.09 -3.29
N PRO A 102 7.60 11.39 -3.00
CA PRO A 102 6.91 11.51 -1.73
C PRO A 102 7.70 10.82 -0.61
N ASP A 103 7.46 11.20 0.65
CA ASP A 103 7.92 10.42 1.81
C ASP A 103 6.95 9.26 2.09
N VAL A 104 5.66 9.49 1.87
CA VAL A 104 4.61 8.50 2.05
C VAL A 104 3.56 8.58 0.95
N LEU A 105 3.08 7.42 0.53
CA LEU A 105 1.95 7.24 -0.35
C LEU A 105 0.69 6.96 0.47
N ILE A 106 -0.40 7.62 0.15
CA ILE A 106 -1.71 7.41 0.75
C ILE A 106 -2.64 6.84 -0.31
N PHE A 107 -3.20 5.68 0.01
CA PHE A 107 -4.23 5.01 -0.78
C PHE A 107 -5.55 5.14 -0.04
N LEU A 108 -6.52 5.85 -0.63
CA LEU A 108 -7.91 5.79 -0.16
C LEU A 108 -8.58 4.57 -0.77
N VAL A 109 -9.08 3.69 0.09
CA VAL A 109 -9.47 2.34 -0.31
C VAL A 109 -10.70 1.85 0.40
N ASN A 110 -11.43 0.93 -0.23
CA ASN A 110 -12.39 0.07 0.45
C ASN A 110 -11.71 -1.21 0.98
N ALA A 111 -12.47 -2.08 1.66
CA ALA A 111 -11.93 -3.30 2.26
C ALA A 111 -11.29 -4.27 1.25
N GLU A 112 -11.86 -4.40 0.04
CA GLU A 112 -11.33 -5.29 -0.99
C GLU A 112 -10.00 -4.78 -1.56
N GLN A 113 -9.94 -3.48 -1.87
CA GLN A 113 -8.72 -2.81 -2.34
C GLN A 113 -7.62 -2.88 -1.26
N ALA A 114 -7.96 -2.63 0.00
CA ALA A 114 -7.03 -2.75 1.12
C ALA A 114 -6.47 -4.17 1.24
N MET A 115 -7.32 -5.20 1.16
CA MET A 115 -6.91 -6.61 1.18
C MET A 115 -5.88 -6.91 0.07
N LYS A 116 -6.12 -6.44 -1.17
CA LYS A 116 -5.21 -6.65 -2.30
C LYS A 116 -3.84 -6.00 -2.05
N ILE A 117 -3.82 -4.78 -1.52
CA ILE A 117 -2.57 -4.06 -1.22
C ILE A 117 -1.82 -4.72 -0.07
N ILE A 118 -2.49 -4.99 1.05
CA ILE A 118 -1.90 -5.60 2.25
C ILE A 118 -1.32 -6.98 1.93
N SER A 119 -2.06 -7.82 1.20
CA SER A 119 -1.55 -9.14 0.79
C SER A 119 -0.34 -9.05 -0.14
N THR A 120 -0.30 -8.02 -0.99
CA THR A 120 0.84 -7.75 -1.88
C THR A 120 2.08 -7.34 -1.10
N ILE A 121 1.93 -6.47 -0.09
CA ILE A 121 3.05 -6.03 0.76
C ILE A 121 3.51 -7.17 1.68
N GLY A 122 2.58 -7.84 2.35
CA GLY A 122 2.87 -8.88 3.32
C GLY A 122 3.45 -10.15 2.71
N ARG A 123 3.17 -10.44 1.42
CA ARG A 123 3.62 -11.66 0.71
C ARG A 123 3.32 -12.93 1.52
N GLY A 124 2.11 -13.00 2.09
CA GLY A 124 1.67 -14.11 2.95
C GLY A 124 2.12 -14.03 4.41
N LYS A 125 2.95 -13.04 4.79
CA LYS A 125 3.33 -12.79 6.19
C LYS A 125 2.36 -11.80 6.85
N PRO A 126 2.09 -11.94 8.16
CA PRO A 126 1.29 -10.98 8.90
C PRO A 126 1.95 -9.60 8.94
N LEU A 127 1.13 -8.54 8.83
CA LEU A 127 1.55 -7.17 9.05
C LEU A 127 0.96 -6.65 10.36
N ASN A 128 1.74 -5.86 11.09
CA ASN A 128 1.30 -5.21 12.32
C ASN A 128 0.95 -3.75 12.03
N PHE A 129 -0.24 -3.34 12.43
CA PHE A 129 -0.73 -1.97 12.27
C PHE A 129 -0.96 -1.29 13.62
N LYS A 130 -0.69 0.01 13.69
CA LYS A 130 -0.98 0.86 14.85
C LYS A 130 -2.19 1.72 14.54
N VAL A 131 -3.32 1.42 15.16
CA VAL A 131 -4.60 2.07 14.89
C VAL A 131 -5.26 2.49 16.20
N SER A 132 -5.71 3.74 16.28
CA SER A 132 -6.51 4.27 17.39
C SER A 132 -7.82 4.89 16.94
N ALA A 133 -8.09 4.95 15.62
CA ALA A 133 -9.25 5.64 15.02
C ALA A 133 -9.35 7.13 15.42
N SER A 134 -8.21 7.68 15.87
CA SER A 134 -8.01 9.05 16.30
C SER A 134 -6.77 9.57 15.59
N LEU A 135 -6.77 10.85 15.20
CA LEU A 135 -5.67 11.46 14.44
C LEU A 135 -5.36 10.72 13.12
N ALA A 136 -6.40 10.30 12.41
CA ALA A 136 -6.34 9.39 11.27
C ALA A 136 -5.31 9.69 10.18
N LEU A 137 -5.63 10.55 9.20
CA LEU A 137 -4.75 10.70 8.03
C LEU A 137 -3.40 11.31 8.40
N CYS A 138 -3.37 12.29 9.31
CA CYS A 138 -2.11 12.93 9.71
C CYS A 138 -1.18 11.98 10.50
N ARG A 139 -1.71 11.13 11.39
CA ARG A 139 -0.88 10.22 12.20
C ARG A 139 -0.82 8.82 11.60
N GLU A 140 -1.96 8.16 11.48
CA GLU A 140 -2.04 6.75 11.09
C GLU A 140 -1.58 6.53 9.65
N ALA A 141 -1.98 7.39 8.71
CA ALA A 141 -1.62 7.22 7.29
C ALA A 141 -0.38 8.01 6.83
N THR A 142 0.16 8.89 7.68
CA THR A 142 1.30 9.76 7.33
C THR A 142 2.45 9.64 8.31
N ALA A 143 2.33 10.14 9.54
CA ALA A 143 3.45 10.18 10.48
C ALA A 143 3.96 8.78 10.85
N ILE A 144 3.08 7.83 11.19
CA ILE A 144 3.47 6.46 11.55
C ILE A 144 4.25 5.78 10.42
N PRO A 145 3.77 5.78 9.15
CA PRO A 145 4.54 5.24 8.03
C PRO A 145 5.91 5.87 7.84
N ILE A 146 6.02 7.19 7.97
CA ILE A 146 7.28 7.92 7.84
C ILE A 146 8.26 7.51 8.95
N LEU A 147 7.81 7.49 10.21
CA LEU A 147 8.67 7.20 11.36
C LEU A 147 9.10 5.74 11.45
N THR A 148 8.19 4.82 11.11
CA THR A 148 8.41 3.39 11.30
C THR A 148 8.97 2.69 10.07
N HIS A 149 8.97 3.36 8.91
CA HIS A 149 9.26 2.78 7.60
C HIS A 149 8.44 1.50 7.31
N LYS A 150 7.23 1.41 7.89
CA LYS A 150 6.30 0.29 7.73
C LYS A 150 4.94 0.82 7.28
N PRO A 151 4.17 0.02 6.50
CA PRO A 151 2.83 0.42 6.12
C PRO A 151 1.92 0.50 7.35
N ASN A 152 0.92 1.36 7.29
CA ASN A 152 -0.11 1.44 8.31
C ASN A 152 -1.51 1.68 7.72
N ILE A 153 -2.54 1.27 8.45
CA ILE A 153 -3.94 1.45 8.05
C ILE A 153 -4.63 2.47 8.95
N SER A 154 -5.56 3.23 8.39
CA SER A 154 -6.41 4.18 9.09
C SER A 154 -7.88 3.94 8.75
N PHE A 155 -8.71 3.96 9.78
CA PHE A 155 -10.17 3.88 9.66
C PHE A 155 -10.84 5.25 9.52
N LEU A 156 -10.02 6.29 9.44
CA LEU A 156 -10.42 7.70 9.45
C LEU A 156 -10.99 8.13 10.82
N CYS A 157 -10.79 9.40 11.18
CA CYS A 157 -11.26 9.95 12.45
C CYS A 157 -12.53 10.77 12.24
N GLY A 158 -13.19 11.17 13.33
CA GLY A 158 -14.38 12.05 13.25
C GLY A 158 -14.12 13.33 12.44
N GLY A 159 -12.94 13.94 12.59
CA GLY A 159 -12.55 15.11 11.80
C GLY A 159 -12.48 14.82 10.29
N ALA A 160 -11.91 13.68 9.90
CA ALA A 160 -11.86 13.28 8.49
C ALA A 160 -13.27 13.09 7.90
N ARG A 161 -14.23 12.56 8.69
CA ARG A 161 -15.63 12.44 8.28
C ARG A 161 -16.34 13.79 8.23
N MET A 162 -16.03 14.70 9.15
CA MET A 162 -16.66 16.02 9.24
C MET A 162 -16.18 16.98 8.15
N TYR A 163 -14.86 17.21 8.05
CA TYR A 163 -14.27 18.20 7.14
C TYR A 163 -14.20 17.68 5.70
N ALA A 164 -13.77 16.44 5.50
CA ALA A 164 -13.59 15.89 4.16
C ALA A 164 -14.80 15.07 3.67
N ARG A 165 -15.77 14.72 4.53
CA ARG A 165 -16.95 13.93 4.15
C ARG A 165 -16.60 12.62 3.44
N PHE A 166 -15.62 11.88 3.96
CA PHE A 166 -15.29 10.55 3.42
C PHE A 166 -16.46 9.58 3.61
N ASP A 167 -16.77 8.78 2.58
CA ASP A 167 -17.80 7.74 2.65
C ASP A 167 -17.46 6.68 3.71
N LYS A 168 -18.49 6.15 4.38
CA LYS A 168 -18.37 5.17 5.47
C LYS A 168 -17.53 3.93 5.15
N ASN A 169 -17.40 3.57 3.87
CA ASN A 169 -16.65 2.40 3.41
C ASN A 169 -15.21 2.72 3.02
N VAL A 170 -14.79 3.98 3.12
CA VAL A 170 -13.42 4.42 2.80
C VAL A 170 -12.53 4.32 4.03
N PHE A 171 -11.38 3.68 3.83
CA PHE A 171 -10.22 3.58 4.70
C PHE A 171 -9.03 4.29 4.02
N ALA A 172 -7.93 4.41 4.74
CA ALA A 172 -6.66 4.83 4.16
C ALA A 172 -5.53 3.85 4.50
N LEU A 173 -4.63 3.64 3.55
CA LEU A 173 -3.36 2.97 3.76
C LEU A 173 -2.22 3.96 3.52
N GLY A 174 -1.39 4.15 4.54
CA GLY A 174 -0.15 4.89 4.45
C GLY A 174 1.00 3.93 4.18
N ILE A 175 1.76 4.17 3.12
CA ILE A 175 2.82 3.29 2.63
C ILE A 175 4.07 4.16 2.40
N PRO A 176 5.16 3.93 3.14
CA PRO A 176 6.39 4.69 2.94
C PRO A 176 6.93 4.50 1.51
N LYS A 177 7.58 5.51 0.95
CA LYS A 177 8.02 5.48 -0.45
C LYS A 177 8.97 4.30 -0.72
N GLU A 178 9.85 3.98 0.21
CA GLU A 178 10.85 2.91 0.07
C GLU A 178 10.23 1.54 -0.22
N ILE A 179 9.05 1.23 0.32
CA ILE A 179 8.41 -0.07 0.10
C ILE A 179 7.56 -0.11 -1.17
N SER A 180 7.25 1.05 -1.76
CA SER A 180 6.34 1.15 -2.92
C SER A 180 6.84 0.40 -4.17
N ASP A 181 8.14 0.17 -4.30
CA ASP A 181 8.74 -0.57 -5.40
C ASP A 181 8.23 -2.00 -5.49
N ILE A 182 7.78 -2.59 -4.37
CA ILE A 182 7.16 -3.92 -4.35
C ILE A 182 6.00 -4.03 -5.35
N PHE A 183 5.26 -2.95 -5.56
CA PHE A 183 4.10 -2.92 -6.42
C PHE A 183 4.44 -3.01 -7.91
N PHE A 184 5.63 -2.54 -8.28
CA PHE A 184 6.12 -2.54 -9.65
C PHE A 184 7.01 -3.75 -9.93
N LYS A 185 7.73 -4.25 -8.92
CA LYS A 185 8.55 -5.47 -9.02
C LYS A 185 7.71 -6.74 -9.16
N ILE A 186 6.46 -6.73 -8.70
CA ILE A 186 5.55 -7.86 -8.91
C ILE A 186 4.95 -7.74 -10.32
N GLU A 187 5.78 -8.00 -11.32
CA GLU A 187 5.43 -8.10 -12.73
C GLU A 187 4.90 -9.50 -13.06
N ILE A 188 4.05 -10.04 -12.19
CA ILE A 188 3.45 -11.34 -12.42
C ILE A 188 1.96 -11.23 -12.15
N ASP A 189 1.23 -11.01 -13.24
CA ASP A 189 -0.21 -11.17 -13.29
C ASP A 189 -0.52 -12.64 -12.98
N LEU A 190 -0.73 -12.91 -11.70
CA LEU A 190 -1.11 -14.22 -11.19
C LEU A 190 -2.62 -14.27 -11.03
N THR A 191 -3.25 -15.28 -11.61
CA THR A 191 -4.66 -15.58 -11.34
C THR A 191 -4.85 -15.92 -9.85
N PRO A 192 -6.07 -15.80 -9.29
CA PRO A 192 -6.34 -16.19 -7.90
C PRO A 192 -5.89 -17.62 -7.58
N ALA A 193 -6.12 -18.56 -8.51
CA ALA A 193 -5.67 -19.94 -8.38
C ALA A 193 -4.14 -20.06 -8.36
N GLU A 194 -3.42 -19.30 -9.19
CA GLU A 194 -1.95 -19.28 -9.17
C GLU A 194 -1.39 -18.71 -7.87
N LYS A 195 -1.97 -17.63 -7.34
CA LYS A 195 -1.58 -17.08 -6.04
C LYS A 195 -1.77 -18.10 -4.92
N TYR A 196 -2.89 -18.81 -4.96
CA TYR A 196 -3.21 -19.80 -3.94
C TYR A 196 -2.30 -21.02 -3.99
N VAL A 197 -2.02 -21.54 -5.19
CA VAL A 197 -1.02 -22.61 -5.39
C VAL A 197 0.37 -22.18 -4.90
N LEU A 198 0.77 -20.94 -5.21
CA LEU A 198 2.06 -20.39 -4.75
C LEU A 198 2.09 -20.23 -3.22
N HIS A 199 0.96 -19.84 -2.61
CA HIS A 199 0.84 -19.73 -1.15
C HIS A 199 0.98 -21.08 -0.46
N ILE A 200 0.32 -22.14 -0.96
CA ILE A 200 0.46 -23.50 -0.43
C ILE A 200 1.91 -23.99 -0.50
N LEU A 201 2.58 -23.78 -1.64
CA LEU A 201 3.99 -24.15 -1.79
C LEU A 201 4.91 -23.38 -0.83
N THR A 202 4.61 -22.09 -0.60
CA THR A 202 5.32 -21.26 0.39
C THR A 202 5.10 -21.74 1.82
N ASP A 203 3.85 -21.99 2.20
CA ASP A 203 3.45 -22.38 3.56
C ASP A 203 4.01 -23.75 3.95
N LYS A 204 3.95 -24.72 3.05
CA LYS A 204 4.46 -26.07 3.32
C LYS A 204 5.98 -26.16 3.29
N GLY A 205 6.66 -25.24 2.59
CA GLY A 205 8.13 -25.16 2.54
C GLY A 205 8.81 -26.44 2.04
N ARG A 206 8.09 -27.30 1.30
CA ARG A 206 8.57 -28.59 0.80
C ARG A 206 8.14 -28.81 -0.64
N MET A 207 8.80 -29.76 -1.30
CA MET A 207 8.36 -30.27 -2.59
C MET A 207 6.99 -30.96 -2.46
N MET A 208 6.10 -30.67 -3.42
CA MET A 208 4.76 -31.24 -3.45
C MET A 208 4.37 -31.66 -4.87
N SER A 209 3.64 -32.76 -4.97
CA SER A 209 3.00 -33.20 -6.22
C SER A 209 1.76 -32.35 -6.52
N ALA A 210 1.33 -32.32 -7.79
CA ALA A 210 0.09 -31.63 -8.16
C ALA A 210 -1.15 -32.17 -7.41
N LYS A 211 -1.13 -33.44 -7.00
CA LYS A 211 -2.24 -34.09 -6.27
C LYS A 211 -2.28 -33.65 -4.81
N GLU A 212 -1.13 -33.56 -4.15
CA GLU A 212 -1.03 -33.01 -2.79
C GLU A 212 -1.47 -31.53 -2.78
N ILE A 213 -1.02 -30.74 -3.75
CA ILE A 213 -1.41 -29.33 -3.85
C ILE A 213 -2.92 -29.20 -4.10
N SER A 214 -3.49 -30.05 -4.95
CA SER A 214 -4.94 -30.12 -5.20
C SER A 214 -5.74 -30.40 -3.92
N TYR A 215 -5.30 -31.40 -3.16
CA TYR A 215 -5.91 -31.77 -1.88
C TYR A 215 -5.83 -30.64 -0.85
N ASP A 216 -4.64 -30.10 -0.61
CA ASP A 216 -4.40 -29.04 0.37
C ASP A 216 -5.10 -27.73 -0.01
N ALA A 217 -5.17 -27.43 -1.32
CA ALA A 217 -5.82 -26.23 -1.81
C ALA A 217 -7.35 -26.36 -1.92
N GLY A 218 -7.92 -27.58 -1.87
CA GLY A 218 -9.34 -27.79 -2.18
C GLY A 218 -9.72 -27.33 -3.59
N LEU A 219 -8.77 -27.33 -4.53
CA LEU A 219 -8.96 -26.89 -5.92
C LEU A 219 -9.04 -28.08 -6.86
N PRO A 220 -9.79 -28.01 -7.98
CA PRO A 220 -9.79 -29.09 -8.96
C PRO A 220 -8.39 -29.35 -9.54
N ASP A 221 -8.03 -30.63 -9.75
CA ASP A 221 -6.76 -31.06 -10.34
C ASP A 221 -6.39 -30.29 -11.61
N ARG A 222 -7.38 -30.05 -12.48
CA ARG A 222 -7.19 -29.31 -13.74
C ARG A 222 -6.74 -27.87 -13.48
N THR A 223 -7.34 -27.21 -12.50
CA THR A 223 -7.01 -25.84 -12.11
C THR A 223 -5.59 -25.77 -11.57
N VAL A 224 -5.23 -26.68 -10.65
CA VAL A 224 -3.89 -26.75 -10.08
C VAL A 224 -2.84 -27.01 -11.16
N ARG A 225 -3.06 -27.97 -12.06
CA ARG A 225 -2.12 -28.24 -13.17
C ARG A 225 -1.94 -27.04 -14.10
N ASN A 226 -3.01 -26.31 -14.42
CA ASN A 226 -2.92 -25.09 -15.23
C ASN A 226 -2.12 -24.01 -14.51
N SER A 227 -2.39 -23.80 -13.22
CA SER A 227 -1.65 -22.85 -12.38
C SER A 227 -0.17 -23.21 -12.29
N LEU A 228 0.17 -24.47 -12.02
CA LEU A 228 1.57 -24.94 -11.97
C LEU A 228 2.29 -24.75 -13.31
N ARG A 229 1.63 -25.03 -14.44
CA ARG A 229 2.21 -24.81 -15.77
C ARG A 229 2.52 -23.33 -16.03
N SER A 230 1.60 -22.46 -15.66
CA SER A 230 1.74 -21.01 -15.79
C SER A 230 2.80 -20.45 -14.86
N LEU A 231 2.81 -20.86 -13.59
CA LEU A 231 3.82 -20.48 -12.59
C LEU A 231 5.23 -20.94 -12.98
N HIS A 232 5.37 -22.14 -13.52
CA HIS A 232 6.64 -22.64 -14.04
C HIS A 232 7.12 -21.81 -15.24
N LYS A 233 6.21 -21.46 -16.17
CA LYS A 233 6.52 -20.57 -17.31
C LYS A 233 6.94 -19.16 -16.86
N LYS A 234 6.40 -18.70 -15.73
CA LYS A 234 6.74 -17.42 -15.07
C LYS A 234 7.98 -17.52 -14.17
N GLU A 235 8.68 -18.66 -14.20
CA GLU A 235 9.89 -18.94 -13.41
C GLU A 235 9.74 -18.80 -11.89
N LEU A 236 8.53 -18.92 -11.35
CA LEU A 236 8.27 -18.83 -9.90
C LEU A 236 8.45 -20.15 -9.17
N ILE A 237 8.34 -21.25 -9.89
CA ILE A 237 8.45 -22.61 -9.35
C ILE A 237 9.29 -23.44 -10.32
N GLU A 238 9.93 -24.47 -9.79
CA GLU A 238 10.62 -25.47 -10.59
C GLU A 238 9.93 -26.82 -10.53
N LYS A 239 10.13 -27.60 -11.59
CA LYS A 239 9.55 -28.93 -11.77
C LYS A 239 10.66 -29.96 -11.63
N ILE A 240 10.51 -30.88 -10.69
CA ILE A 240 11.49 -31.91 -10.36
C ILE A 240 10.84 -33.28 -10.55
N ILE A 241 11.57 -34.23 -11.12
CA ILE A 241 11.13 -35.62 -11.22
C ILE A 241 11.47 -36.31 -9.90
N ASP A 242 10.51 -37.03 -9.32
CA ASP A 242 10.76 -37.80 -8.11
C ASP A 242 11.75 -38.95 -8.41
N ILE A 243 12.79 -39.06 -7.58
CA ILE A 243 13.83 -40.08 -7.70
C ILE A 243 13.32 -41.49 -7.35
N HIS A 244 12.24 -41.59 -6.55
CA HIS A 244 11.65 -42.87 -6.13
C HIS A 244 10.57 -43.36 -7.09
N ASP A 245 9.93 -42.45 -7.83
CA ASP A 245 8.96 -42.77 -8.87
C ASP A 245 9.08 -41.77 -10.02
N ALA A 246 9.78 -42.17 -11.08
CA ALA A 246 10.05 -41.32 -12.25
C ALA A 246 8.78 -40.84 -12.99
N ARG A 247 7.60 -41.39 -12.67
CA ARG A 247 6.30 -40.93 -13.20
C ARG A 247 5.72 -39.76 -12.41
N THR A 248 6.21 -39.53 -11.19
CA THR A 248 5.74 -38.50 -10.29
C THR A 248 6.54 -37.21 -10.48
N ILE A 249 5.81 -36.11 -10.62
CA ILE A 249 6.36 -34.77 -10.78
C ILE A 249 6.11 -34.01 -9.49
N MET A 250 7.18 -33.44 -8.95
CA MET A 250 7.20 -32.59 -7.79
C MET A 250 7.45 -31.14 -8.19
N TYR A 251 6.88 -30.22 -7.41
CA TYR A 251 7.01 -28.79 -7.60
C TYR A 251 7.51 -28.15 -6.30
N ARG A 252 8.40 -27.16 -6.42
CA ARG A 252 8.81 -26.29 -5.31
C ARG A 252 9.02 -24.87 -5.80
N LEU A 253 9.09 -23.92 -4.86
CA LEU A 253 9.48 -22.55 -5.16
C LEU A 253 10.90 -22.55 -5.75
N LYS A 254 11.12 -21.73 -6.77
CA LYS A 254 12.46 -21.48 -7.29
C LYS A 254 13.18 -20.58 -6.28
N GLU A 255 14.31 -21.04 -5.75
CA GLU A 255 15.16 -20.21 -4.90
C GLU A 255 15.71 -19.05 -5.76
N SER A 256 15.59 -17.82 -5.25
CA SER A 256 16.04 -16.59 -5.91
C SER A 256 17.54 -16.37 -5.75
#